data_AF-R9L6W5-F1
#
_entry.id   AF-R9L6W5-F1
#
_cell.length_a   1.000
_cell.length_b   1.000
_cell.length_c   1.000
_cell.angle_alpha   90.00
_cell.angle_beta   90.00
_cell.angle_gamma   90.00
#
_symmetry.space_group_name_H-M   'P 1'
#
loop_
_entity.id
_entity.type
_entity.pdbx_description
1 polymer ?
#
loop_
_entity_poly.entity_id
_entity_poly.type
_entity_poly.pdbx_seq_one_letter_code
_entity_poly.pdbx_strand_id
1 'polypeptide(L)'
;MEIILESIPGGALFFDEYITDLFKVRFYLEDQKIVSPIYAYGPNSEGKEFKTELCLSSLLPYVDEVRIKRILLEILISDTRLELNSYEQELNTASSEELTKIWEPRDKSKWWTLLYLSKREVLHYSKYDAQRKLHKYEKMLSELSDEF
;
A
#
# COMPACT_ATOMS: atom_id res chain seq x y z
N MET A 1 -11.31 -13.16 12.61
CA MET A 1 -11.88 -11.91 13.18
C MET A 1 -12.40 -11.07 12.03
N GLU A 2 -13.71 -10.77 12.03
CA GLU A 2 -14.28 -9.83 11.06
C GLU A 2 -13.96 -8.40 11.49
N ILE A 3 -13.48 -7.58 10.56
CA ILE A 3 -13.31 -6.14 10.74
C ILE A 3 -14.32 -5.44 9.85
N ILE A 4 -14.98 -4.48 10.45
CA ILE A 4 -15.94 -3.61 9.81
C ILE A 4 -15.48 -2.18 10.03
N LEU A 5 -15.14 -1.49 8.95
CA LEU A 5 -14.86 -0.05 8.97
C LEU A 5 -16.05 0.67 8.34
N GLU A 6 -16.51 1.74 8.99
CA GLU A 6 -17.62 2.54 8.53
C GLU A 6 -17.14 3.90 8.04
N SER A 7 -17.96 4.56 7.23
CA SER A 7 -17.69 5.93 6.77
C SER A 7 -16.37 6.10 6.00
N ILE A 8 -15.98 5.11 5.19
CA ILE A 8 -14.79 5.20 4.35
C ILE A 8 -15.14 5.94 3.05
N PRO A 9 -14.49 7.08 2.73
CA PRO A 9 -14.78 7.78 1.49
C PRO A 9 -14.38 6.95 0.28
N GLY A 10 -15.18 6.96 -0.77
CA GLY A 10 -14.90 6.21 -2.01
C GLY A 10 -13.55 6.57 -2.63
N GLY A 11 -13.07 7.81 -2.44
CA GLY A 11 -11.73 8.20 -2.85
C GLY A 11 -10.60 7.42 -2.15
N ALA A 12 -10.79 6.98 -0.90
CA ALA A 12 -9.83 6.12 -0.20
C ALA A 12 -9.87 4.66 -0.70
N LEU A 13 -10.92 4.30 -1.46
CA LEU A 13 -11.15 3.00 -2.08
C LEU A 13 -10.89 3.02 -3.60
N PHE A 14 -10.35 4.12 -4.14
CA PHE A 14 -10.11 4.31 -5.58
C PHE A 14 -11.39 4.25 -6.43
N PHE A 15 -12.54 4.61 -5.84
CA PHE A 15 -13.80 4.77 -6.54
C PHE A 15 -13.96 6.22 -7.00
N ASP A 16 -13.33 6.56 -8.13
CA ASP A 16 -13.30 7.93 -8.68
C ASP A 16 -14.71 8.50 -8.98
N GLU A 17 -15.65 7.63 -9.34
CA GLU A 17 -17.05 8.01 -9.59
C GLU A 17 -17.83 8.31 -8.30
N TYR A 18 -17.31 7.88 -7.15
CA TYR A 18 -17.98 7.90 -5.84
C TYR A 18 -17.09 8.55 -4.76
N ILE A 19 -16.21 9.49 -5.14
CA ILE A 19 -15.16 10.04 -4.25
C ILE A 19 -15.72 10.52 -2.90
N THR A 20 -16.87 11.18 -2.91
CA THR A 20 -17.52 11.75 -1.71
C THR A 20 -18.44 10.79 -0.98
N ASP A 21 -18.78 9.65 -1.59
CA ASP A 21 -19.70 8.70 -0.99
C ASP A 21 -19.01 7.89 0.11
N LEU A 22 -19.76 7.55 1.15
CA LEU A 22 -19.26 6.84 2.32
C LEU A 22 -19.61 5.36 2.24
N PHE A 23 -18.58 4.53 2.21
CA PHE A 23 -18.68 3.09 2.11
C PHE A 23 -18.45 2.42 3.46
N LYS A 24 -19.12 1.29 3.64
CA LYS A 24 -18.80 0.32 4.68
C LYS A 24 -17.82 -0.70 4.10
N VAL A 25 -16.72 -0.93 4.78
CA VAL A 25 -15.64 -1.81 4.33
C VAL A 25 -15.56 -3.01 5.26
N ARG A 26 -15.57 -4.23 4.69
CA ARG A 26 -15.51 -5.48 5.47
C ARG A 26 -14.36 -6.36 4.99
N PHE A 27 -13.61 -6.89 5.94
CA PHE A 27 -12.57 -7.87 5.67
C PHE A 27 -12.32 -8.78 6.86
N TYR A 28 -11.79 -9.96 6.59
CA TYR A 28 -11.53 -10.99 7.59
C TYR A 28 -10.04 -11.13 7.84
N LEU A 29 -9.69 -11.17 9.12
CA LEU A 29 -8.38 -11.56 9.62
C LEU A 29 -8.37 -12.99 10.13
N GLU A 30 -7.36 -13.76 9.75
CA GLU A 30 -7.04 -15.09 10.29
C GLU A 30 -5.52 -15.14 10.53
N ASP A 31 -5.11 -15.54 11.73
CA ASP A 31 -3.70 -15.53 12.15
C ASP A 31 -2.95 -14.21 11.86
N GLN A 32 -3.61 -13.08 12.14
CA GLN A 32 -3.10 -11.71 11.87
C GLN A 32 -2.83 -11.43 10.39
N LYS A 33 -3.39 -12.21 9.47
CA LYS A 33 -3.34 -11.99 8.03
C LYS A 33 -4.72 -11.72 7.49
N ILE A 34 -4.81 -10.87 6.47
CA ILE A 34 -6.07 -10.65 5.75
C ILE A 34 -6.28 -11.82 4.80
N VAL A 35 -7.38 -12.56 5.01
CA VAL A 35 -7.67 -13.79 4.25
C VAL A 35 -8.84 -13.66 3.29
N SER A 36 -9.56 -12.53 3.31
CA SER A 36 -10.66 -12.27 2.39
C SER A 36 -10.35 -11.08 1.47
N PRO A 37 -10.95 -11.06 0.26
CA PRO A 37 -11.14 -9.80 -0.46
C PRO A 37 -11.80 -8.77 0.47
N ILE A 38 -11.43 -7.51 0.31
CA ILE A 38 -12.11 -6.42 0.99
C ILE A 38 -13.36 -6.08 0.18
N TYR A 39 -14.51 -6.12 0.82
CA TYR A 39 -15.78 -5.74 0.22
C TYR A 39 -16.18 -4.36 0.71
N ALA A 40 -16.50 -3.49 -0.23
CA ALA A 40 -17.07 -2.18 0.04
C ALA A 40 -18.56 -2.17 -0.30
N TYR A 41 -19.35 -1.56 0.56
CA TYR A 41 -20.80 -1.44 0.42
C TYR A 41 -21.17 0.03 0.45
N GLY A 42 -21.70 0.53 -0.66
CA GLY A 42 -22.14 1.92 -0.78
C GLY A 42 -23.46 2.17 -0.03
N PRO A 43 -23.78 3.43 0.32
CA PRO A 43 -24.90 3.78 1.18
C PRO A 43 -26.27 3.46 0.57
N ASN A 44 -26.36 3.25 -0.75
CA ASN A 44 -27.58 2.91 -1.49
C ASN A 44 -27.44 1.62 -2.32
N SER A 45 -26.53 0.73 -1.94
CA SER A 45 -26.15 -0.39 -2.80
C SER A 45 -27.13 -1.57 -2.84
N GLU A 46 -28.20 -1.61 -2.03
CA GLU A 46 -29.07 -2.81 -1.86
C GLU A 46 -28.26 -4.11 -1.61
N GLY A 47 -27.08 -4.01 -1.01
CA GLY A 47 -26.17 -5.15 -0.82
C GLY A 47 -25.27 -5.47 -2.01
N LYS A 48 -25.18 -4.60 -3.01
CA LYS A 48 -24.23 -4.71 -4.12
C LYS A 48 -22.81 -4.56 -3.59
N GLU A 49 -22.06 -5.65 -3.69
CA GLU A 49 -20.67 -5.76 -3.29
C GLU A 49 -19.75 -5.11 -4.34
N PHE A 50 -18.93 -4.16 -3.90
CA PHE A 50 -17.82 -3.64 -4.69
C PHE A 50 -16.53 -4.28 -4.18
N LYS A 51 -15.84 -5.02 -5.05
CA LYS A 51 -14.51 -5.52 -4.75
C LYS A 51 -13.53 -4.35 -4.87
N THR A 52 -12.82 -4.04 -3.79
CA THR A 52 -11.77 -3.01 -3.79
C THR A 52 -10.40 -3.66 -3.77
N GLU A 53 -9.42 -3.00 -4.38
CA GLU A 53 -8.02 -3.36 -4.19
C GLU A 53 -7.59 -3.07 -2.75
N LEU A 54 -6.66 -3.90 -2.26
CA LEU A 54 -6.18 -3.87 -0.89
C LEU A 54 -5.12 -2.77 -0.73
N CYS A 55 -5.53 -1.55 -0.36
CA CYS A 55 -4.60 -0.50 0.07
C CYS A 55 -4.75 -0.21 1.56
N LEU A 56 -4.15 -1.04 2.41
CA LEU A 56 -4.25 -0.90 3.87
C LEU A 56 -3.73 0.44 4.38
N SER A 57 -2.70 0.99 3.74
CA SER A 57 -2.14 2.29 4.10
C SER A 57 -3.16 3.44 3.92
N SER A 58 -4.06 3.34 2.95
CA SER A 58 -5.16 4.28 2.74
C SER A 58 -6.27 4.13 3.77
N LEU A 59 -6.44 2.93 4.36
CA LEU A 59 -7.47 2.65 5.36
C LEU A 59 -7.07 3.09 6.78
N LEU A 60 -5.78 3.07 7.11
CA LEU A 60 -5.26 3.40 8.45
C LEU A 60 -5.83 4.69 9.09
N PRO A 61 -6.05 5.80 8.36
CA PRO A 61 -6.61 7.03 8.96
C PRO A 61 -8.04 6.87 9.47
N TYR A 62 -8.78 5.87 8.98
CA TYR A 62 -10.19 5.64 9.27
C TYR A 62 -10.42 4.49 10.27
N VAL A 63 -9.33 3.97 10.85
CA VAL A 63 -9.39 2.91 11.85
C VAL A 63 -9.22 3.55 13.23
N ASP A 64 -10.33 3.63 13.96
CA ASP A 64 -10.36 4.17 15.33
C ASP A 64 -10.01 3.13 16.39
N GLU A 65 -10.34 1.85 16.14
CA GLU A 65 -10.04 0.79 17.09
C GLU A 65 -8.53 0.51 17.14
N VAL A 66 -7.89 0.86 18.26
CA VAL A 66 -6.43 0.77 18.44
C VAL A 66 -5.90 -0.66 18.20
N ARG A 67 -6.64 -1.69 18.65
CA ARG A 67 -6.26 -3.08 18.43
C ARG A 67 -6.19 -3.43 16.94
N ILE A 68 -7.20 -3.01 16.18
CA ILE A 68 -7.23 -3.24 14.72
C ILE A 68 -6.12 -2.45 14.05
N LYS A 69 -5.95 -1.18 14.41
CA LYS A 69 -4.92 -0.30 13.85
C LYS A 69 -3.52 -0.86 14.07
N ARG A 70 -3.24 -1.40 15.27
CA ARG A 70 -2.00 -2.10 15.61
C ARG A 70 -1.76 -3.30 14.67
N ILE A 71 -2.74 -4.19 14.51
CA ILE A 71 -2.61 -5.36 13.62
C ILE A 71 -2.34 -4.91 12.17
N LEU A 72 -3.05 -3.90 11.67
CA LEU A 72 -2.83 -3.40 10.31
C LEU A 72 -1.44 -2.79 10.11
N LEU A 73 -0.93 -2.07 11.11
CA LEU A 73 0.44 -1.54 11.09
C LEU A 73 1.48 -2.67 11.12
N GLU A 74 1.28 -3.70 11.94
CA GLU A 74 2.17 -4.87 11.99
C GLU A 74 2.25 -5.59 10.64
N ILE A 75 1.11 -5.77 9.95
CA ILE A 75 1.06 -6.32 8.59
C ILE A 75 1.85 -5.42 7.62
N LEU A 76 1.57 -4.12 7.61
CA LEU A 76 2.25 -3.17 6.72
C LEU A 76 3.77 -3.12 6.96
N ILE A 77 4.22 -3.20 8.20
CA ILE A 77 5.64 -3.26 8.55
C ILE A 77 6.26 -4.55 8.02
N SER A 78 5.60 -5.69 8.23
CA SER A 78 6.05 -6.99 7.73
C SER A 78 6.21 -6.97 6.21
N ASP A 79 5.16 -6.53 5.50
CA ASP A 79 5.15 -6.48 4.03
C ASP A 79 6.21 -5.53 3.49
N THR A 80 6.36 -4.33 4.09
CA THR A 80 7.38 -3.36 3.68
C THR A 80 8.80 -3.90 3.88
N ARG A 81 9.05 -4.67 4.95
CA ARG A 81 10.36 -5.32 5.18
C ARG A 81 10.65 -6.40 4.13
N LEU A 82 9.64 -7.19 3.74
CA LEU A 82 9.77 -8.17 2.65
C LEU A 82 10.08 -7.48 1.32
N GLU A 83 9.40 -6.37 1.02
CA GLU A 83 9.63 -5.56 -0.16
C GLU A 83 11.07 -5.01 -0.21
N LEU A 84 11.56 -4.45 0.91
CA LEU A 84 12.94 -3.98 1.03
C LEU A 84 13.97 -5.09 0.79
N ASN A 85 13.75 -6.27 1.37
CA ASN A 85 14.61 -7.44 1.15
C ASN A 85 14.62 -7.86 -0.33
N SER A 86 13.46 -7.83 -0.99
CA SER A 86 13.36 -8.12 -2.42
C SER A 86 14.17 -7.13 -3.26
N TYR A 87 14.07 -5.82 -2.98
CA TYR A 87 14.85 -4.81 -3.68
C TYR A 87 16.36 -4.96 -3.44
N GLU A 88 16.78 -5.26 -2.21
CA GLU A 88 18.18 -5.53 -1.90
C GLU A 88 18.71 -6.76 -2.62
N GLN A 89 17.94 -7.85 -2.60
CA GLN A 89 18.30 -9.07 -3.31
C GLN A 89 18.44 -8.81 -4.81
N GLU A 90 17.49 -8.11 -5.41
CA GLU A 90 17.52 -7.82 -6.85
C GLU A 90 18.70 -6.91 -7.22
N LEU A 91 18.98 -5.87 -6.43
CA LEU A 91 20.16 -5.01 -6.64
C LEU A 91 21.49 -5.77 -6.53
N ASN A 92 21.57 -6.78 -5.67
CA ASN A 92 22.79 -7.55 -5.43
C ASN A 92 22.98 -8.73 -6.39
N THR A 93 21.91 -9.25 -6.98
CA THR A 93 21.94 -10.47 -7.80
C THR A 93 21.78 -10.20 -9.29
N ALA A 94 21.13 -9.10 -9.69
CA ALA A 94 20.98 -8.75 -11.10
C ALA A 94 22.33 -8.38 -11.74
N SER A 95 22.49 -8.77 -13.00
CA SER A 95 23.68 -8.40 -13.77
C SER A 95 23.75 -6.90 -14.04
N SER A 96 24.95 -6.38 -14.32
CA SER A 96 25.11 -4.97 -14.71
C SER A 96 24.31 -4.62 -15.97
N GLU A 97 24.16 -5.55 -16.90
CA GLU A 97 23.36 -5.35 -18.11
C GLU A 97 21.87 -5.20 -17.77
N GLU A 98 21.33 -6.06 -16.90
CA GLU A 98 19.94 -5.96 -16.47
C GLU A 98 19.66 -4.68 -15.68
N LEU A 99 20.58 -4.27 -14.81
CA LEU A 99 20.44 -3.06 -14.01
C LEU A 99 20.49 -1.77 -14.84
N THR A 100 21.10 -1.82 -16.03
CA THR A 100 21.17 -0.67 -16.96
C THR A 100 20.03 -0.64 -17.97
N LYS A 101 19.15 -1.66 -18.01
CA LYS A 101 17.97 -1.66 -18.87
C LYS A 101 17.07 -0.46 -18.56
N ILE A 102 16.62 0.20 -19.61
CA ILE A 102 15.66 1.31 -19.59
C ILE A 102 14.46 0.85 -20.41
N TRP A 103 13.25 1.31 -20.06
CA TRP A 103 12.00 0.98 -20.76
C TRP A 103 12.11 1.19 -22.28
N GLU A 104 12.71 2.31 -22.67
CA GLU A 104 12.99 2.68 -24.04
C GLU A 104 14.36 3.39 -24.11
N PRO A 105 15.08 3.31 -25.24
CA PRO A 105 16.30 4.07 -25.43
C PRO A 105 16.05 5.57 -25.31
N ARG A 106 16.99 6.27 -24.68
CA ARG A 106 16.95 7.73 -24.57
C ARG A 106 17.22 8.35 -25.95
N ASP A 107 16.33 9.23 -26.39
CA ASP A 107 16.39 9.95 -27.66
C ASP A 107 16.58 11.45 -27.39
N LYS A 108 17.69 12.01 -27.90
CA LYS A 108 18.04 13.43 -27.70
C LYS A 108 17.04 14.39 -28.34
N SER A 109 16.25 13.95 -29.33
CA SER A 109 15.19 14.74 -29.95
C SER A 109 13.88 14.72 -29.14
N LYS A 110 13.76 13.82 -28.15
CA LYS A 110 12.57 13.64 -27.30
C LYS A 110 12.95 13.79 -25.84
N TRP A 111 12.86 15.03 -25.34
CA TRP A 111 13.33 15.40 -24.00
C TRP A 111 12.76 14.50 -22.88
N TRP A 112 11.52 14.02 -22.99
CA TRP A 112 10.89 13.17 -21.98
C TRP A 112 11.58 11.81 -21.83
N THR A 113 12.20 11.29 -22.90
CA THR A 113 12.93 10.02 -22.85
C THR A 113 14.21 10.12 -22.01
N LEU A 114 14.73 11.32 -21.80
CA LEU A 114 15.87 11.56 -20.89
C LEU A 114 15.49 11.33 -19.42
N LEU A 115 14.19 11.37 -19.11
CA LEU A 115 13.66 11.10 -17.77
C LEU A 115 13.46 9.59 -17.49
N TYR A 116 13.62 8.74 -18.51
CA TYR A 116 13.46 7.31 -18.31
C TYR A 116 14.57 6.76 -17.41
N LEU A 117 14.16 6.25 -16.26
CA LEU A 117 15.02 5.64 -15.26
C LEU A 117 15.47 4.26 -15.74
N SER A 118 16.73 3.95 -15.45
CA SER A 118 17.24 2.58 -15.50
C SER A 118 16.59 1.73 -14.41
N LYS A 119 16.60 0.41 -14.60
CA LYS A 119 16.13 -0.55 -13.59
C LYS A 119 16.80 -0.30 -12.23
N ARG A 120 18.10 -0.01 -12.22
CA ARG A 120 18.83 0.35 -11.00
C ARG A 120 18.25 1.58 -10.30
N GLU A 121 17.99 2.65 -11.05
CA GLU A 121 17.42 3.90 -10.50
C GLU A 121 16.01 3.66 -9.95
N VAL A 122 15.18 2.88 -10.66
CA VAL A 122 13.85 2.47 -10.18
C VAL A 122 13.97 1.71 -8.86
N LEU A 123 14.83 0.69 -8.78
CA LEU A 123 15.02 -0.10 -7.56
C LEU A 123 15.51 0.75 -6.39
N HIS A 124 16.46 1.66 -6.61
CA HIS A 124 16.92 2.57 -5.55
C HIS A 124 15.82 3.52 -5.09
N TYR A 125 15.04 4.08 -6.02
CA TYR A 125 13.92 4.95 -5.69
C TYR A 125 12.83 4.20 -4.90
N SER A 126 12.41 3.03 -5.37
CA SER A 126 11.41 2.20 -4.69
C SER A 126 11.91 1.76 -3.31
N LYS A 127 13.19 1.38 -3.18
CA LYS A 127 13.79 1.08 -1.88
C LYS A 127 13.74 2.26 -0.92
N TYR A 128 14.08 3.46 -1.39
CA TYR A 128 14.02 4.68 -0.58
C TYR A 128 12.58 4.99 -0.13
N ASP A 129 11.60 4.86 -1.02
CA ASP A 129 10.19 5.08 -0.68
C ASP A 129 9.69 4.04 0.33
N ALA A 130 10.03 2.76 0.16
CA ALA A 130 9.72 1.70 1.11
C ALA A 130 10.37 1.95 2.48
N GLN A 131 11.61 2.45 2.55
CA GLN A 131 12.25 2.84 3.83
C GLN A 131 11.48 3.97 4.53
N ARG A 132 11.02 4.98 3.78
CA ARG A 132 10.19 6.07 4.33
C ARG A 132 8.86 5.56 4.85
N LYS A 133 8.20 4.66 4.12
CA LYS A 133 6.96 3.99 4.55
C LYS A 133 7.16 3.18 5.82
N LEU A 134 8.21 2.36 5.88
CA LEU A 134 8.55 1.57 7.06
C LEU A 134 8.72 2.46 8.29
N HIS A 135 9.54 3.51 8.17
CA HIS A 135 9.75 4.47 9.26
C HIS A 135 8.44 5.13 9.71
N LYS A 136 7.57 5.52 8.76
CA LYS A 136 6.24 6.06 9.07
C LYS A 136 5.40 5.07 9.87
N TYR A 137 5.34 3.80 9.45
CA TYR A 137 4.52 2.80 10.12
C TYR A 137 5.05 2.43 11.50
N GLU A 138 6.38 2.28 11.64
CA GLU A 138 7.02 2.04 12.94
C GLU A 138 6.75 3.18 13.93
N LYS A 139 6.82 4.43 13.46
CA LYS A 139 6.48 5.60 14.26
C LYS A 139 5.01 5.60 14.70
N MET A 140 4.09 5.32 13.78
CA MET A 140 2.66 5.22 14.11
C MET A 140 2.40 4.10 15.15
N LEU A 141 3.11 2.98 15.04
CA LEU A 141 2.97 1.85 15.97
C LEU A 141 3.52 2.19 17.38
N SER A 142 4.63 2.93 17.46
CA SER A 142 5.15 3.41 18.75
C SER A 142 4.19 4.39 19.42
N GLU A 143 3.63 5.34 18.65
CA GLU A 143 2.67 6.32 19.17
C GLU A 143 1.41 5.64 19.76
N LEU A 144 0.94 4.53 19.17
CA LEU A 144 -0.18 3.73 19.72
C LEU A 144 0.16 2.93 20.99
N SER A 145 1.44 2.77 21.30
CA SER A 145 1.89 2.04 22.50
C SER A 145 2.07 2.98 23.69
N ASP A 146 2.26 4.27 23.44
CA ASP A 146 2.37 5.32 24.46
C ASP A 146 1.00 5.81 24.97
N GLU A 147 -0.10 5.41 24.33
CA GLU A 147 -1.49 5.73 24.71
C GLU A 147 -2.10 4.77 25.76
N PHE A 148 -1.33 3.78 26.23
CA PHE A 148 -1.72 2.79 27.26
C PHE A 148 -0.74 2.78 28.44
#